data_AF-A0A9D1K867-F1
#
_entry.id   AF-A0A9D1K867-F1
#
_cell.length_a   1.000
_cell.length_b   1.000
_cell.length_c   1.000
_cell.angle_alpha   90.00
_cell.angle_beta   90.00
_cell.angle_gamma   90.00
#
_symmetry.space_group_name_H-M   'P 1'
#
loop_
_entity.id
_entity.type
_entity.pdbx_description
1 polymer ?
#
loop_
_entity_poly.entity_id
_entity_poly.type
_entity_poly.pdbx_seq_one_letter_code
_entity_poly.pdbx_strand_id
1 'polypeptide(L)'
;GMDATVSWGGPEFRFTNDRDWPIRIEASVNQSDKSVTVSFYGTDEDGSYVEMTYSTWSVYNNAQYPETATGYRAATYRNVYSADGELISRDLEAYSEYHYHEEDIVYPTPTPTPTPEPTPTPSSGDPGYVFEDPSPEPSDDPGYVFVD
;
A
#
# COMPACT_ATOMS: atom_id res chain seq x y z
N GLY A 1 3.86 9.59 20.91
CA GLY A 1 4.15 10.25 22.20
C GLY A 1 4.30 11.73 21.95
N MET A 2 3.83 12.58 22.86
CA MET A 2 4.22 13.99 22.86
C MET A 2 5.73 14.08 23.14
N ASP A 3 6.40 15.00 22.49
CA ASP A 3 7.83 15.21 22.64
C ASP A 3 8.18 15.52 24.10
N ALA A 4 9.09 14.73 24.65
CA ALA A 4 9.41 14.79 26.06
C ALA A 4 10.21 16.06 26.36
N THR A 5 9.62 17.02 27.06
CA THR A 5 10.42 18.02 27.78
C THR A 5 10.00 18.24 29.23
N VAL A 6 8.73 18.06 29.60
CA VAL A 6 8.32 18.01 31.02
C VAL A 6 6.99 17.27 31.21
N SER A 7 6.91 16.34 32.18
CA SER A 7 5.65 15.64 32.53
C SER A 7 4.94 16.38 33.67
N TRP A 8 3.93 17.19 33.35
CA TRP A 8 3.09 17.89 34.33
C TRP A 8 1.71 17.21 34.46
N GLY A 9 1.69 15.94 34.83
CA GLY A 9 0.45 15.15 34.97
C GLY A 9 0.01 14.44 33.70
N GLY A 10 0.98 14.03 32.86
CA GLY A 10 0.75 13.12 31.72
C GLY A 10 0.39 11.69 32.16
N PRO A 11 0.16 10.77 31.20
CA PRO A 11 -0.40 9.44 31.45
C PRO A 11 0.29 8.73 32.62
N GLU A 12 -0.49 8.37 33.63
CA GLU A 12 -0.03 7.52 34.73
C GLU A 12 0.16 6.11 34.18
N PHE A 13 1.40 5.76 33.86
CA PHE A 13 1.75 4.38 33.55
C PHE A 13 1.68 3.55 34.83
N ARG A 14 0.57 2.83 34.99
CA ARG A 14 0.43 1.84 36.05
C ARG A 14 0.90 0.50 35.53
N PHE A 15 2.03 0.05 36.04
CA PHE A 15 2.48 -1.33 35.87
C PHE A 15 1.79 -2.18 36.94
N THR A 16 1.15 -3.26 36.52
CA THR A 16 0.60 -4.27 37.42
C THR A 16 1.32 -5.57 37.14
N ASN A 17 1.90 -6.16 38.18
CA ASN A 17 2.40 -7.52 38.11
C ASN A 17 1.22 -8.46 38.32
N ASP A 18 0.89 -9.21 37.28
CA ASP A 18 -0.18 -10.21 37.27
C ASP A 18 0.34 -11.64 37.51
N ARG A 19 1.64 -11.78 37.79
CA ARG A 19 2.28 -13.04 38.18
C ARG A 19 2.22 -13.26 39.69
N ASP A 20 2.30 -14.53 40.11
CA ASP A 20 2.30 -14.94 41.52
C ASP A 20 3.59 -14.53 42.25
N TRP A 21 4.68 -14.29 41.52
CA TRP A 21 5.98 -13.91 42.08
C TRP A 21 6.29 -12.43 41.93
N PRO A 22 7.00 -11.82 42.89
CA PRO A 22 7.44 -10.43 42.79
C PRO A 22 8.35 -10.19 41.58
N ILE A 23 8.17 -9.03 40.94
CA ILE A 23 9.13 -8.48 39.98
C ILE A 23 10.07 -7.50 40.67
N ARG A 24 11.34 -7.52 40.28
CA ARG A 24 12.35 -6.53 40.69
C ARG A 24 12.71 -5.68 39.48
N ILE A 25 12.62 -4.36 39.65
CA ILE A 25 12.99 -3.37 38.62
C ILE A 25 14.30 -2.72 39.08
N GLU A 26 15.33 -2.78 38.26
CA GLU A 26 16.59 -2.07 38.48
C GLU A 26 16.79 -1.03 37.38
N ALA A 27 17.04 0.22 37.76
CA ALA A 27 17.36 1.28 36.83
C ALA A 27 18.77 1.79 37.12
N SER A 28 19.57 1.99 36.08
CA SER A 28 20.95 2.48 36.20
C SER A 28 21.27 3.49 35.10
N VAL A 29 22.21 4.39 35.39
CA VAL A 29 22.70 5.39 34.44
C VAL A 29 24.16 5.12 34.15
N ASN A 30 24.50 4.97 32.88
CA ASN A 30 25.89 4.95 32.43
C ASN A 30 26.23 6.35 31.89
N GLN A 31 27.08 7.07 32.62
CA GLN A 31 27.44 8.44 32.25
C GLN A 31 28.36 8.52 31.03
N SER A 32 29.22 7.51 30.82
CA SER A 32 30.14 7.46 29.69
C SER A 32 29.38 7.24 28.38
N ASP A 33 28.47 6.27 28.39
CA ASP A 33 27.65 5.92 27.22
C ASP A 33 26.39 6.81 27.11
N LYS A 34 26.19 7.71 28.07
CA LYS A 34 25.02 8.60 28.19
C LYS A 34 23.69 7.84 28.05
N SER A 35 23.59 6.69 28.71
CA SER A 35 22.43 5.79 28.60
C SER A 35 21.78 5.54 29.96
N VAL A 36 20.48 5.24 29.91
CA VAL A 36 19.70 4.74 31.05
C VAL A 36 19.28 3.31 30.71
N THR A 37 19.59 2.37 31.59
CA THR A 37 19.17 0.97 31.44
C THR A 37 18.16 0.64 32.52
N VAL A 38 17.02 0.12 32.11
CA VAL A 38 16.00 -0.43 33.01
C VAL A 38 15.93 -1.94 32.79
N SER A 39 16.19 -2.71 33.83
CA SER A 39 16.16 -4.16 33.85
C SER A 39 14.98 -4.64 34.67
N PHE A 40 14.28 -5.66 34.16
CA PHE A 40 13.19 -6.33 34.85
C PHE A 40 13.62 -7.76 35.16
N TYR A 41 13.49 -8.14 36.43
CA TYR A 41 13.78 -9.49 36.91
C TYR A 41 12.50 -10.09 37.48
N GLY A 42 12.20 -11.33 37.12
CA GLY A 42 11.08 -12.09 37.65
C GLY A 42 11.43 -13.57 37.73
N THR A 43 10.50 -14.35 38.27
CA THR A 43 10.57 -15.82 38.24
C THR A 43 10.06 -16.30 36.89
N ASP A 44 10.83 -17.14 36.22
CA ASP A 44 10.36 -17.88 35.05
C ASP A 44 9.65 -19.17 35.52
N GLU A 45 8.33 -19.24 35.34
CA GLU A 45 7.50 -20.34 35.83
C GLU A 45 7.14 -21.34 34.74
N ASP A 46 6.93 -20.85 33.51
CA ASP A 46 6.34 -21.60 32.41
C ASP A 46 7.16 -21.52 31.11
N GLY A 47 8.31 -20.82 31.13
CA GLY A 47 9.18 -20.60 29.97
C GLY A 47 8.53 -19.77 28.86
N SER A 48 7.39 -19.12 29.13
CA SER A 48 6.73 -18.26 28.15
C SER A 48 7.56 -17.02 27.87
N TYR A 49 7.53 -16.54 26.63
CA TYR A 49 8.26 -15.33 26.25
C TYR A 49 7.49 -14.48 25.24
N VAL A 50 7.86 -13.20 25.19
CA VAL A 50 7.27 -12.22 24.29
C VAL A 50 8.25 -11.91 23.16
N GLU A 51 7.76 -11.93 21.92
CA GLU A 51 8.48 -11.42 20.75
C GLU A 51 7.67 -10.29 20.09
N MET A 52 8.28 -9.11 19.99
CA MET A 52 7.70 -7.97 19.28
C MET A 52 8.00 -8.10 17.79
N THR A 53 6.97 -8.16 16.96
CA THR A 53 7.11 -8.15 15.49
C THR A 53 6.46 -6.91 14.91
N TYR A 54 6.84 -6.54 13.69
CA TYR A 54 6.22 -5.42 12.99
C TYR A 54 5.93 -5.75 11.54
N SER A 55 5.02 -4.99 10.95
CA SER A 55 4.72 -5.01 9.52
C SER A 55 4.56 -3.58 9.03
N THR A 56 5.11 -3.30 7.85
CA THR A 56 4.99 -1.99 7.20
C THR A 56 4.41 -2.15 5.81
N TRP A 57 3.67 -1.15 5.36
CA TRP A 57 3.14 -1.10 4.00
C TRP A 57 2.93 0.34 3.54
N SER A 58 3.07 0.56 2.23
CA SER A 58 2.87 1.87 1.62
C SER A 58 1.41 2.31 1.67
N VAL A 59 1.20 3.62 1.75
CA VAL A 59 -0.10 4.29 1.66
C VAL A 59 -0.26 4.87 0.25
N TYR A 60 -1.44 4.72 -0.34
CA TYR A 60 -1.77 5.21 -1.68
C TYR A 60 -3.06 6.03 -1.61
N ASN A 61 -2.92 7.36 -1.47
CA ASN A 61 -4.07 8.27 -1.30
C ASN A 61 -4.24 9.27 -2.46
N ASN A 62 -3.46 9.17 -3.53
CA ASN A 62 -3.55 10.08 -4.68
C ASN A 62 -4.43 9.49 -5.80
N ALA A 63 -5.55 10.15 -6.12
CA ALA A 63 -6.48 9.69 -7.14
C ALA A 63 -5.94 9.80 -8.58
N GLN A 64 -5.06 10.77 -8.86
CA GLN A 64 -4.44 10.96 -10.17
C GLN A 64 -3.31 9.94 -10.41
N TYR A 65 -2.61 9.54 -9.35
CA TYR A 65 -1.48 8.61 -9.39
C TYR A 65 -1.68 7.48 -8.36
N PRO A 66 -2.59 6.53 -8.61
CA PRO A 66 -2.97 5.50 -7.64
C PRO A 66 -1.83 4.54 -7.27
N GLU A 67 -0.82 4.42 -8.12
CA GLU A 67 0.37 3.58 -7.91
C GLU A 67 1.52 4.34 -7.23
N THR A 68 1.36 5.64 -6.94
CA THR A 68 2.38 6.44 -6.24
C THR A 68 2.15 6.38 -4.73
N ALA A 69 3.13 5.83 -4.01
CA ALA A 69 3.09 5.81 -2.55
C ALA A 69 3.21 7.24 -1.99
N THR A 70 2.29 7.59 -1.09
CA THR A 70 2.21 8.91 -0.43
C THR A 70 2.57 8.84 1.05
N GLY A 71 3.01 7.68 1.54
CA GLY A 71 3.34 7.46 2.95
C GLY A 71 3.54 5.99 3.30
N TYR A 72 3.62 5.72 4.60
CA TYR A 72 3.73 4.38 5.17
C TYR A 72 2.81 4.18 6.37
N ARG A 73 2.34 2.95 6.53
CA ARG A 73 1.75 2.44 7.76
C ARG A 73 2.72 1.49 8.43
N ALA A 74 2.69 1.45 9.75
CA ALA A 74 3.39 0.48 10.57
C ALA A 74 2.44 -0.07 11.62
N ALA A 75 2.41 -1.39 11.76
CA ALA A 75 1.75 -2.09 12.84
C ALA A 75 2.78 -2.91 13.62
N THR A 76 2.80 -2.74 14.94
CA THR A 76 3.62 -3.53 15.85
C THR A 76 2.71 -4.50 16.61
N TYR A 77 3.13 -5.76 16.70
CA TYR A 77 2.40 -6.81 17.37
C TYR A 77 3.21 -7.37 18.54
N ARG A 78 2.52 -7.62 19.65
CA ARG A 78 3.03 -8.43 20.76
C ARG A 78 2.64 -9.88 20.51
N ASN A 79 3.62 -10.75 20.29
CA ASN A 79 3.40 -12.19 20.21
C ASN A 79 3.84 -12.83 21.53
N VAL A 80 3.00 -13.67 22.12
CA VAL A 80 3.33 -14.48 23.30
C VAL A 80 3.52 -15.92 22.85
N TYR A 81 4.63 -16.53 23.23
CA TYR A 81 4.98 -17.90 22.90
C TYR A 81 5.09 -18.76 24.16
N SER A 82 4.80 -20.06 24.02
CA SER A 82 5.12 -21.07 25.04
C SER A 82 6.62 -21.37 25.09
N ALA A 83 7.06 -22.10 26.12
CA ALA A 83 8.43 -22.59 26.23
C ALA A 83 8.90 -23.41 25.00
N ASP A 84 7.97 -24.13 24.37
CA ASP A 84 8.23 -24.98 23.20
C ASP A 84 8.23 -24.17 21.87
N GLY A 85 7.98 -22.87 21.93
CA GLY A 85 7.95 -21.98 20.77
C GLY A 85 6.61 -21.94 20.02
N GLU A 86 5.53 -22.46 20.61
CA GLU A 86 4.19 -22.35 20.04
C GLU A 86 3.59 -20.95 20.30
N LEU A 87 2.95 -20.35 19.29
CA LEU A 87 2.31 -19.05 19.43
C LEU A 87 1.03 -19.16 20.27
N ILE A 88 1.01 -18.56 21.45
CA ILE A 88 -0.14 -18.49 22.36
C ILE A 88 -1.08 -17.34 21.97
N SER A 89 -0.53 -16.15 21.73
CA SER A 89 -1.34 -14.98 21.33
C SER A 89 -0.56 -14.02 20.44
N ARG A 90 -1.29 -13.23 19.65
CA ARG A 90 -0.76 -12.13 18.85
C ARG A 90 -1.73 -10.95 18.94
N ASP A 91 -1.30 -9.88 19.59
CA ASP A 91 -2.08 -8.66 19.78
C ASP A 91 -1.46 -7.49 19.01
N LEU A 92 -2.30 -6.63 18.42
CA LEU A 92 -1.86 -5.35 17.88
C LEU A 92 -1.52 -4.41 19.04
N GLU A 93 -0.25 -4.02 19.17
CA GLU A 93 0.23 -3.14 20.24
C GLU A 93 0.17 -1.67 19.82
N ALA A 94 0.53 -1.39 18.57
CA ALA A 94 0.55 -0.04 18.04
C ALA A 94 0.29 -0.03 16.54
N TYR A 95 -0.36 1.03 16.08
CA TYR A 95 -0.56 1.33 14.69
C TYR A 95 -0.24 2.80 14.44
N SER A 96 0.54 3.06 13.40
CA SER A 96 0.92 4.41 12.99
C SER A 96 0.78 4.56 11.49
N GLU A 97 0.37 5.74 11.05
CA GLU A 97 0.34 6.15 9.65
C GLU A 97 1.14 7.46 9.51
N TYR A 98 2.10 7.46 8.59
CA TYR A 98 2.95 8.60 8.27
C TYR A 98 2.76 8.96 6.81
N HIS A 99 2.53 10.25 6.56
CA HIS A 99 2.50 10.80 5.21
C HIS A 99 3.89 11.34 4.86
N TYR A 100 4.32 11.14 3.63
CA TYR A 100 5.51 11.81 3.12
C TYR A 100 5.27 13.31 3.03
N HIS A 101 6.36 14.07 3.07
CA HIS A 101 6.32 15.45 2.60
C HIS A 101 6.09 15.46 1.08
N GLU A 102 5.42 16.48 0.57
CA GLU A 102 5.04 16.53 -0.86
C GLU A 102 6.27 16.45 -1.78
N GLU A 103 7.38 17.06 -1.35
CA GLU A 103 8.67 17.03 -2.04
C GLU A 103 9.32 15.64 -2.14
N ASP A 104 8.94 14.70 -1.27
CA ASP A 104 9.48 13.34 -1.25
C ASP A 104 8.65 12.37 -2.11
N ILE A 105 7.51 12.82 -2.65
CA ILE A 105 6.63 11.99 -3.48
C ILE A 105 7.11 12.01 -4.94
N VAL A 106 7.54 10.85 -5.44
CA VAL A 106 7.96 10.69 -6.84
C VAL A 106 6.77 10.31 -7.71
N TYR A 107 6.22 11.30 -8.41
CA TYR A 107 5.16 11.10 -9.40
C TYR A 107 5.71 10.61 -10.75
N PRO A 108 4.98 9.76 -11.50
CA PRO A 108 5.40 9.35 -12.82
C PRO A 108 5.43 10.54 -13.78
N THR A 109 6.45 10.60 -14.62
CA THR A 109 6.53 11.59 -15.71
C THR A 109 5.43 11.30 -16.72
N PRO A 110 4.67 12.32 -17.20
CA PRO A 110 3.68 12.10 -18.24
C PRO A 110 4.35 11.46 -19.47
N THR A 111 3.76 10.38 -19.98
CA THR A 111 4.18 9.81 -21.27
C THR A 111 3.84 10.83 -22.36
N PRO A 112 4.76 11.18 -23.28
CA PRO A 112 4.44 12.08 -24.37
C PRO A 112 3.29 11.48 -25.20
N THR A 113 2.27 12.29 -25.49
CA THR A 113 1.21 11.90 -26.43
C THR A 113 1.85 11.56 -27.77
N PRO A 114 1.54 10.41 -28.40
CA PRO A 114 2.03 10.12 -29.74
C PRO A 114 1.57 11.23 -30.70
N THR A 115 2.51 11.80 -31.45
CA THR A 115 2.18 12.69 -32.57
C THR A 115 1.24 11.92 -33.50
N PRO A 116 0.09 12.48 -33.91
CA PRO A 116 -0.79 11.80 -34.85
C PRO A 116 0.00 11.44 -36.11
N GLU A 117 -0.07 10.17 -36.50
CA GLU A 117 0.51 9.71 -37.76
C GLU A 117 -0.14 10.51 -38.90
N PRO A 118 0.64 11.03 -39.87
CA PRO A 118 0.06 11.76 -41.00
C PRO A 118 -0.96 10.85 -41.69
N THR A 119 -2.20 11.33 -41.82
CA THR A 119 -3.24 10.62 -42.57
C THR A 119 -2.72 10.33 -43.98
N PRO A 120 -2.74 9.08 -44.47
CA PRO A 120 -2.32 8.80 -45.83
C PRO A 120 -3.21 9.58 -46.79
N THR A 121 -2.59 10.42 -47.63
CA THR A 121 -3.27 11.11 -48.74
C THR A 121 -3.93 10.04 -49.62
N PRO A 122 -5.23 10.15 -49.96
CA PRO A 122 -5.84 9.20 -50.88
C PRO A 122 -5.08 9.21 -52.20
N SER A 123 -4.57 8.05 -52.60
CA SER A 123 -3.99 7.85 -53.92
C SER A 123 -5.07 8.10 -54.96
N SER A 124 -4.87 9.11 -55.81
CA SER A 124 -5.69 9.35 -56.99
C SER A 124 -5.55 8.17 -57.94
N GLY A 125 -6.42 7.16 -57.78
CA GLY A 125 -6.62 6.12 -58.77
C GLY A 125 -7.13 6.73 -60.06
N ASP A 126 -6.32 6.63 -61.10
CA ASP A 126 -6.63 6.94 -62.50
C ASP A 126 -7.91 6.20 -62.95
N PRO A 127 -8.95 6.88 -63.46
CA PRO A 127 -10.17 6.20 -63.88
C PRO A 127 -9.91 5.47 -65.20
N GLY A 128 -9.52 4.20 -65.09
CA GLY A 128 -9.47 3.27 -66.21
C GLY A 128 -10.86 3.14 -66.85
N TYR A 129 -10.99 3.66 -68.06
CA TYR A 129 -12.16 3.51 -68.92
C TYR A 129 -12.41 2.03 -69.22
N VAL A 130 -13.57 1.52 -68.83
CA VAL A 130 -14.09 0.20 -69.24
C VAL A 130 -15.18 0.45 -70.28
N PHE A 131 -14.97 -0.05 -71.52
CA PHE A 131 -16.01 -0.13 -72.53
C PHE A 131 -16.82 -1.41 -72.30
N GLU A 132 -18.09 -1.27 -71.93
CA GLU A 132 -19.08 -2.36 -72.01
C GLU A 132 -19.91 -2.22 -73.30
N ASP A 133 -20.05 -3.34 -74.02
CA ASP A 133 -20.79 -3.52 -75.27
C ASP A 133 -22.32 -3.45 -75.03
N PRO A 134 -23.15 -2.83 -75.87
CA PRO A 134 -24.54 -2.56 -75.52
C PRO A 134 -25.41 -3.82 -75.66
N SER A 135 -26.05 -4.20 -74.55
CA SER A 135 -27.13 -5.20 -74.51
C SER A 135 -28.44 -4.63 -75.10
N PRO A 136 -29.24 -5.42 -75.84
CA PRO A 136 -30.47 -4.94 -76.46
C PRO A 136 -31.63 -4.79 -75.46
N GLU A 137 -32.41 -3.72 -75.59
CA GLU A 137 -33.75 -3.56 -74.98
C GLU A 137 -34.84 -4.17 -75.90
N PRO A 138 -36.14 -4.31 -75.51
CA PRO A 138 -36.82 -4.03 -74.22
C PRO A 138 -37.78 -5.16 -73.75
N SER A 139 -38.39 -5.03 -72.56
CA SER A 139 -39.87 -5.03 -72.38
C SER A 139 -40.32 -5.07 -70.90
N ASP A 140 -41.14 -4.08 -70.55
CA ASP A 140 -42.32 -4.05 -69.67
C ASP A 140 -42.39 -4.89 -68.37
N ASP A 141 -42.35 -4.16 -67.23
CA ASP A 141 -43.25 -4.13 -66.05
C ASP A 141 -44.24 -5.30 -65.77
N PRO A 142 -44.82 -5.47 -64.56
CA PRO A 142 -44.39 -5.24 -63.15
C PRO A 142 -44.39 -6.57 -62.36
N GLY A 143 -43.85 -6.59 -61.13
CA GLY A 143 -44.44 -7.48 -60.12
C GLY A 143 -43.57 -7.97 -58.98
N TYR A 144 -43.80 -7.39 -57.81
CA TYR A 144 -44.06 -8.04 -56.52
C TYR A 144 -43.11 -9.15 -56.00
N VAL A 145 -42.46 -8.83 -54.86
CA VAL A 145 -42.18 -9.59 -53.61
C VAL A 145 -42.00 -11.12 -53.68
N PHE A 146 -41.06 -11.72 -52.93
CA PHE A 146 -41.24 -12.07 -51.51
C PHE A 146 -39.94 -12.59 -50.88
N VAL A 147 -39.72 -12.21 -49.60
CA VAL A 147 -39.12 -12.89 -48.41
C VAL A 147 -38.08 -14.01 -48.62
N ASP A 148 -37.02 -14.16 -47.81
CA ASP A 148 -36.67 -13.74 -46.44
C ASP A 148 -35.13 -13.59 -46.38
#